data_AF-A0A078A738-F1
#
_entry.id   AF-A0A078A738-F1
#
_cell.length_a   1.000
_cell.length_b   1.000
_cell.length_c   1.000
_cell.angle_alpha   90.00
_cell.angle_beta   90.00
_cell.angle_gamma   90.00
#
_symmetry.space_group_name_H-M   'P 1'
#
loop_
_entity.id
_entity.type
_entity.pdbx_description
1 polymer ?
#
loop_
_entity_poly.entity_id
_entity_poly.type
_entity_poly.pdbx_seq_one_letter_code
_entity_poly.pdbx_strand_id
1 'polypeptide(L)'
;MNKGKKGQAKESKKKSGQSKAKTSDELSRISETEDMSELIELSKSDDPIVRVKAAQQMCPCRVQKDFEEFWERLFELAQDEDDKVRYQVLHNMCDGSPDDYEDKVVECLEIFNRDPDKDIRRKAHKVMGSYLRTGKWNVL
;
A
#
# COMPACT_ATOMS: atom_id res chain seq x y z
N MET A 1 50.50 -14.56 -8.73
CA MET A 1 49.55 -14.58 -9.88
C MET A 1 48.17 -14.17 -9.38
N ASN A 2 47.71 -12.95 -9.70
CA ASN A 2 46.42 -12.44 -9.26
C ASN A 2 45.49 -12.35 -10.48
N LYS A 3 44.51 -13.26 -10.60
CA LYS A 3 43.52 -13.26 -11.70
C LYS A 3 42.15 -12.84 -11.18
N GLY A 4 41.76 -11.61 -11.54
CA GLY A 4 40.42 -11.29 -12.07
C GLY A 4 39.18 -11.38 -11.17
N LYS A 5 38.90 -10.32 -10.38
CA LYS A 5 37.52 -9.91 -10.01
C LYS A 5 37.09 -8.71 -10.86
N LYS A 6 36.62 -8.93 -12.10
CA LYS A 6 36.06 -7.84 -12.95
C LYS A 6 34.69 -8.16 -13.60
N GLY A 7 34.05 -9.29 -13.24
CA GLY A 7 32.76 -9.70 -13.83
C GLY A 7 31.50 -9.20 -13.11
N GLN A 8 31.50 -9.10 -11.77
CA GLN A 8 30.25 -8.93 -11.00
C GLN A 8 29.73 -7.48 -10.90
N ALA A 9 30.56 -6.47 -11.16
CA ALA A 9 30.17 -5.06 -11.01
C ALA A 9 29.40 -4.47 -12.21
N LYS A 10 29.44 -5.12 -13.39
CA LYS A 10 28.78 -4.63 -14.61
C LYS A 10 27.33 -5.10 -14.71
N GLU A 11 27.02 -6.30 -14.21
CA GLU A 11 25.68 -6.89 -14.27
C GLU A 11 24.72 -6.28 -13.24
N SER A 12 25.21 -5.98 -12.04
CA SER A 12 24.48 -5.28 -10.97
C SER A 12 24.10 -3.84 -11.36
N LYS A 13 25.00 -3.11 -12.04
CA LYS A 13 24.69 -1.77 -12.58
C LYS A 13 23.62 -1.80 -13.68
N LYS A 14 23.64 -2.79 -14.57
CA LYS A 14 22.65 -2.90 -15.66
C LYS A 14 21.24 -3.24 -15.14
N LYS A 15 21.13 -4.15 -14.16
CA LYS A 15 19.86 -4.44 -13.47
C LYS A 15 19.31 -3.22 -12.72
N SER A 16 20.17 -2.43 -12.06
CA SER A 16 19.76 -1.21 -11.36
C SER A 16 19.25 -0.09 -12.28
N GLY A 17 19.71 -0.03 -13.53
CA GLY A 17 19.23 0.94 -14.52
C GLY A 17 17.87 0.54 -15.11
N GLN A 18 17.69 -0.76 -15.36
CA GLN A 18 16.44 -1.31 -15.89
C GLN A 18 15.32 -1.27 -14.84
N SER A 19 15.61 -1.54 -13.56
CA SER A 19 14.62 -1.43 -12.49
C SER A 19 14.13 0.02 -12.34
N LYS A 20 15.03 1.01 -12.36
CA LYS A 20 14.65 2.43 -12.29
C LYS A 20 13.80 2.88 -13.46
N ALA A 21 14.09 2.41 -14.68
CA ALA A 21 13.28 2.72 -15.85
C ALA A 21 11.86 2.12 -15.74
N LYS A 22 11.75 0.86 -15.26
CA LYS A 22 10.46 0.21 -14.97
C LYS A 22 9.67 1.00 -13.93
N THR A 23 10.27 1.33 -12.78
CA THR A 23 9.61 2.14 -11.74
C THR A 23 9.10 3.47 -12.32
N SER A 24 9.91 4.16 -13.12
CA SER A 24 9.51 5.45 -13.70
C SER A 24 8.32 5.31 -14.65
N ASP A 25 8.27 4.24 -15.45
CA ASP A 25 7.15 3.94 -16.34
C ASP A 25 5.87 3.63 -15.56
N GLU A 26 5.96 2.76 -14.56
CA GLU A 26 4.83 2.42 -13.68
C GLU A 26 4.28 3.65 -12.97
N LEU A 27 5.14 4.54 -12.47
CA LEU A 27 4.71 5.80 -11.85
C LEU A 27 4.02 6.75 -12.83
N SER A 28 4.46 6.81 -14.09
CA SER A 28 3.78 7.61 -15.13
C SER A 28 2.38 7.07 -15.37
N ARG A 29 2.25 5.74 -15.54
CA ARG A 29 0.97 5.06 -15.74
C ARG A 29 -0.01 5.32 -14.60
N ILE A 30 0.46 5.22 -13.34
CA ILE A 30 -0.36 5.55 -12.16
C ILE A 30 -0.91 6.98 -12.22
N SER A 31 -0.11 7.93 -12.71
CA SER A 31 -0.53 9.34 -12.76
C SER A 31 -1.52 9.66 -13.87
N GLU A 32 -1.64 8.79 -14.87
CA GLU A 32 -2.43 9.00 -16.09
C GLU A 32 -3.72 8.15 -16.10
N THR A 33 -3.74 7.03 -15.37
CA THR A 33 -4.86 6.08 -15.38
C THR A 33 -5.89 6.37 -14.30
N GLU A 34 -7.16 6.16 -14.65
CA GLU A 34 -8.30 6.04 -13.72
C GLU A 34 -8.90 4.62 -13.74
N ASP A 35 -8.31 3.70 -14.53
CA ASP A 35 -8.76 2.32 -14.60
C ASP A 35 -8.38 1.58 -13.32
N MET A 36 -9.41 1.15 -12.57
CA MET A 36 -9.24 0.44 -11.32
C MET A 36 -8.46 -0.87 -11.49
N SER A 37 -8.69 -1.59 -12.60
CA SER A 37 -8.01 -2.85 -12.88
C SER A 37 -6.50 -2.62 -13.05
N GLU A 38 -6.13 -1.54 -13.74
CA GLU A 38 -4.73 -1.17 -13.92
C GLU A 38 -4.08 -0.74 -12.61
N LEU A 39 -4.80 0.03 -11.77
CA LEU A 39 -4.30 0.42 -10.45
C LEU A 39 -4.09 -0.79 -9.52
N ILE A 40 -5.00 -1.77 -9.57
CA ILE A 40 -4.87 -3.03 -8.83
C ILE A 40 -3.61 -3.79 -9.30
N GLU A 41 -3.37 -3.88 -10.60
CA GLU A 41 -2.15 -4.52 -11.13
C GLU A 41 -0.87 -3.77 -10.73
N LEU A 42 -0.87 -2.44 -10.80
CA LEU A 42 0.28 -1.62 -10.39
C LEU A 42 0.56 -1.74 -8.88
N SER A 43 -0.47 -1.99 -8.06
CA SER A 43 -0.32 -2.26 -6.62
C SER A 43 0.41 -3.57 -6.29
N LYS A 44 0.69 -4.40 -7.30
CA LYS A 44 1.46 -5.65 -7.20
C LYS A 44 2.93 -5.47 -7.62
N SER A 45 3.37 -4.25 -7.95
CA SER A 45 4.76 -3.99 -8.33
C SER A 45 5.75 -4.38 -7.23
N ASP A 46 6.93 -4.85 -7.65
CA ASP A 46 8.05 -5.13 -6.75
C ASP A 46 8.57 -3.84 -6.07
N ASP A 47 8.30 -2.67 -6.65
CA ASP A 47 8.72 -1.39 -6.09
C ASP A 47 7.67 -0.85 -5.08
N PRO A 48 8.03 -0.70 -3.79
CA PRO A 48 7.09 -0.20 -2.78
C PRO A 48 6.58 1.21 -3.08
N ILE A 49 7.36 2.06 -3.77
CA ILE A 49 6.91 3.41 -4.14
C ILE A 49 5.73 3.32 -5.11
N VAL A 50 5.79 2.38 -6.07
CA VAL A 50 4.71 2.13 -7.02
C VAL A 50 3.49 1.61 -6.28
N ARG A 51 3.66 0.65 -5.36
CA ARG A 51 2.56 0.13 -4.53
C ARG A 51 1.86 1.21 -3.72
N VAL A 52 2.61 2.08 -3.02
CA VAL A 52 2.06 3.23 -2.29
C VAL A 52 1.26 4.13 -3.23
N LYS A 53 1.81 4.45 -4.41
CA LYS A 53 1.19 5.38 -5.34
C LYS A 53 -0.10 4.83 -5.94
N ALA A 54 -0.12 3.54 -6.26
CA ALA A 54 -1.33 2.84 -6.69
C ALA A 54 -2.38 2.87 -5.57
N ALA A 55 -2.02 2.48 -4.33
CA ALA A 55 -2.92 2.50 -3.18
C ALA A 55 -3.48 3.92 -2.89
N GLN A 56 -2.71 4.98 -3.13
CA GLN A 56 -3.18 6.37 -3.05
C GLN A 56 -4.26 6.69 -4.08
N GLN A 57 -4.11 6.25 -5.33
CA GLN A 57 -5.13 6.48 -6.37
C GLN A 57 -6.41 5.71 -6.06
N MET A 58 -6.29 4.54 -5.41
CA MET A 58 -7.43 3.72 -5.04
C MET A 58 -8.15 4.19 -3.74
N CYS A 59 -7.72 5.26 -3.07
CA CYS A 59 -8.36 5.72 -1.83
C CYS A 59 -9.89 5.92 -2.00
N PRO A 60 -10.74 5.42 -1.09
CA PRO A 60 -12.19 5.61 -1.17
C PRO A 60 -12.60 7.08 -1.21
N CYS A 61 -11.86 7.93 -0.49
CA CYS A 61 -11.96 9.39 -0.50
C CYS A 61 -11.89 10.00 -1.91
N ARG A 62 -11.18 9.34 -2.82
CA ARG A 62 -10.97 9.75 -4.22
C ARG A 62 -11.92 9.02 -5.17
N VAL A 63 -12.04 7.71 -5.02
CA VAL A 63 -12.73 6.83 -5.98
C VAL A 63 -14.26 6.96 -5.86
N GLN A 64 -14.77 7.15 -4.64
CA GLN A 64 -16.21 7.33 -4.33
C GLN A 64 -17.13 6.25 -4.94
N LYS A 65 -16.57 5.06 -5.19
CA LYS A 65 -17.26 3.88 -5.70
C LYS A 65 -16.72 2.67 -4.98
N ASP A 66 -17.60 1.69 -4.81
CA ASP A 66 -17.24 0.42 -4.17
C ASP A 66 -16.80 -0.59 -5.24
N PHE A 67 -15.59 -1.12 -5.05
CA PHE A 67 -14.97 -2.12 -5.93
C PHE A 67 -14.43 -3.24 -5.03
N GLU A 68 -15.01 -4.43 -5.12
CA GLU A 68 -14.65 -5.57 -4.27
C GLU A 68 -13.18 -5.95 -4.41
N GLU A 69 -12.70 -6.10 -5.65
CA GLU A 69 -11.30 -6.46 -5.96
C GLU A 69 -10.28 -5.47 -5.38
N PHE A 70 -10.67 -4.19 -5.27
CA PHE A 70 -9.86 -3.15 -4.66
C PHE A 70 -9.73 -3.36 -3.15
N TRP A 71 -10.83 -3.66 -2.46
CA TRP A 71 -10.82 -3.92 -1.03
C TRP A 71 -10.04 -5.17 -0.69
N GLU A 72 -10.26 -6.25 -1.44
CA GLU A 72 -9.45 -7.48 -1.33
C GLU A 72 -7.97 -7.16 -1.44
N ARG A 73 -7.59 -6.34 -2.44
CA ARG A 73 -6.20 -5.96 -2.62
C ARG A 73 -5.66 -5.11 -1.47
N LEU A 74 -6.44 -4.20 -0.90
CA LEU A 74 -6.01 -3.44 0.28
C LEU A 74 -5.84 -4.34 1.52
N PHE A 75 -6.71 -5.32 1.73
CA PHE A 75 -6.58 -6.27 2.83
C PHE A 75 -5.28 -7.08 2.72
N GLU A 76 -4.89 -7.49 1.50
CA GLU A 76 -3.60 -8.13 1.27
C GLU A 76 -2.42 -7.20 1.61
N LEU A 77 -2.49 -5.93 1.18
CA LEU A 77 -1.45 -4.93 1.41
C LEU A 77 -1.32 -4.50 2.90
N ALA A 78 -2.30 -4.83 3.76
CA ALA A 78 -2.20 -4.54 5.19
C ALA A 78 -0.99 -5.22 5.86
N GLN A 79 -0.46 -6.28 5.25
CA GLN A 79 0.73 -7.00 5.72
C GLN A 79 1.95 -6.80 4.81
N ASP A 80 1.97 -5.75 3.97
CA ASP A 80 3.09 -5.45 3.09
C ASP A 80 4.41 -5.28 3.88
N GLU A 81 5.53 -5.67 3.29
CA GLU A 81 6.85 -5.54 3.92
C GLU A 81 7.24 -4.07 4.17
N ASP A 82 6.79 -3.15 3.30
CA ASP A 82 7.10 -1.72 3.38
C ASP A 82 6.09 -0.99 4.27
N ASP A 83 6.62 -0.24 5.24
CA ASP A 83 5.82 0.49 6.22
C ASP A 83 4.99 1.61 5.59
N LYS A 84 5.44 2.24 4.51
CA LYS A 84 4.66 3.30 3.84
C LYS A 84 3.47 2.71 3.11
N VAL A 85 3.60 1.51 2.57
CA VAL A 85 2.47 0.78 1.97
C VAL A 85 1.44 0.49 3.04
N ARG A 86 1.83 -0.13 4.16
CA ARG A 86 0.92 -0.42 5.28
C ARG A 86 0.26 0.83 5.85
N TYR A 87 0.99 1.94 5.98
CA TYR A 87 0.44 3.21 6.45
C TYR A 87 -0.62 3.77 5.49
N GLN A 88 -0.39 3.66 4.18
CA GLN A 88 -1.38 4.08 3.18
C GLN A 88 -2.63 3.21 3.24
N VAL A 89 -2.49 1.90 3.46
CA VAL A 89 -3.63 0.99 3.63
C VAL A 89 -4.46 1.35 4.86
N LEU A 90 -3.80 1.62 6.01
CA LEU A 90 -4.47 2.11 7.21
C LEU A 90 -5.29 3.38 6.93
N HIS A 91 -4.74 4.31 6.15
CA HIS A 91 -5.49 5.50 5.73
C HIS A 91 -6.73 5.11 4.93
N ASN A 92 -6.58 4.30 3.88
CA ASN A 92 -7.70 3.91 3.01
C ASN A 92 -8.83 3.22 3.78
N MET A 93 -8.49 2.39 4.78
CA MET A 93 -9.48 1.69 5.60
C MET A 93 -10.27 2.59 6.54
N CYS A 94 -9.73 3.76 6.90
CA CYS A 94 -10.32 4.65 7.91
C CYS A 94 -10.75 6.00 7.33
N ASP A 95 -10.84 6.09 6.00
CA ASP A 95 -11.24 7.28 5.26
C ASP A 95 -12.32 6.95 4.21
N GLY A 96 -13.41 6.36 4.68
CA GLY A 96 -14.62 6.10 3.89
C GLY A 96 -14.81 4.65 3.45
N SER A 97 -14.31 3.66 4.20
CA SER A 97 -14.64 2.26 3.91
C SER A 97 -16.12 1.98 4.22
N PRO A 98 -16.82 1.18 3.38
CA PRO A 98 -18.21 0.79 3.58
C PRO A 98 -18.42 -0.06 4.83
N ASP A 99 -19.63 0.02 5.40
CA ASP A 99 -20.01 -0.76 6.59
C ASP A 99 -19.95 -2.27 6.35
N ASP A 100 -20.19 -2.74 5.12
CA ASP A 100 -20.13 -4.16 4.74
C ASP A 100 -18.73 -4.79 4.93
N TYR A 101 -17.69 -3.95 5.07
CA TYR A 101 -16.32 -4.38 5.32
C TYR A 101 -15.87 -4.20 6.79
N GLU A 102 -16.76 -3.83 7.72
CA GLU A 102 -16.42 -3.53 9.11
C GLU A 102 -15.52 -4.62 9.74
N ASP A 103 -15.93 -5.89 9.67
CA ASP A 103 -15.18 -7.00 10.28
C ASP A 103 -13.74 -7.07 9.75
N LYS A 104 -13.56 -7.00 8.42
CA LYS A 104 -12.23 -7.05 7.78
C LYS A 104 -11.38 -5.81 8.10
N VAL A 105 -12.03 -4.64 8.19
CA VAL A 105 -11.36 -3.38 8.58
C VAL A 105 -10.87 -3.47 10.03
N VAL A 106 -11.68 -4.00 10.94
CA VAL A 106 -11.31 -4.19 12.35
C VAL A 106 -10.18 -5.20 12.49
N GLU A 107 -10.21 -6.32 11.74
CA GLU A 107 -9.09 -7.28 11.70
C GLU A 107 -7.79 -6.61 11.26
N CYS A 108 -7.82 -5.76 10.24
CA CYS A 108 -6.64 -5.02 9.79
C CYS A 108 -6.17 -3.99 10.82
N LEU A 109 -7.09 -3.30 11.50
CA LEU A 109 -6.76 -2.38 12.59
C LEU A 109 -6.06 -3.09 13.75
N GLU A 110 -6.45 -4.33 14.08
CA GLU A 110 -5.77 -5.16 15.08
C GLU A 110 -4.35 -5.54 14.66
N ILE A 111 -4.13 -5.79 13.36
CA ILE A 111 -2.77 -5.98 12.79
C ILE A 111 -1.96 -4.68 12.97
N PHE A 112 -2.50 -3.55 12.50
CA PHE A 112 -1.81 -2.26 12.57
C PHE A 112 -1.54 -1.79 14.01
N ASN A 113 -2.41 -2.11 14.96
CA ASN A 113 -2.21 -1.79 16.38
C ASN A 113 -1.00 -2.54 16.98
N ARG A 114 -0.49 -3.57 16.29
CA ARG A 114 0.73 -4.34 16.63
C ARG A 114 1.85 -4.18 15.60
N ASP A 115 1.72 -3.27 14.63
CA ASP A 115 2.69 -3.03 13.56
C ASP A 115 4.12 -2.79 14.12
N PRO A 116 5.21 -3.22 13.46
CA PRO A 116 6.56 -2.84 13.89
C PRO A 116 6.82 -1.32 13.82
N ASP A 117 6.18 -0.60 12.92
CA ASP A 117 6.27 0.85 12.83
C ASP A 117 5.45 1.56 13.91
N LYS A 118 6.07 2.52 14.59
CA LYS A 118 5.45 3.23 15.73
C LYS A 118 4.32 4.17 15.32
N ASP A 119 4.39 4.75 14.12
CA ASP A 119 3.43 5.74 13.66
C ASP A 119 2.17 5.04 13.14
N ILE A 120 2.31 3.90 12.48
CA ILE A 120 1.20 2.99 12.18
C ILE A 120 0.51 2.55 13.47
N ARG A 121 1.24 1.99 14.45
CA ARG A 121 0.64 1.56 15.74
C ARG A 121 -0.11 2.68 16.42
N ARG A 122 0.51 3.86 16.55
CA ARG A 122 -0.10 5.01 17.22
C ARG A 122 -1.38 5.47 16.51
N LYS A 123 -1.37 5.46 15.19
CA LYS A 123 -2.54 5.84 14.37
C LYS A 123 -3.66 4.81 14.52
N ALA A 124 -3.37 3.53 14.38
CA ALA A 124 -4.34 2.45 14.56
C ALA A 124 -4.93 2.45 15.98
N HIS A 125 -4.11 2.67 17.01
CA HIS A 125 -4.58 2.78 18.39
C HIS A 125 -5.61 3.91 18.58
N LYS A 126 -5.39 5.06 17.91
CA LYS A 126 -6.35 6.17 17.93
C LYS A 126 -7.68 5.77 17.30
N VAL A 127 -7.65 5.13 16.13
CA VAL A 127 -8.85 4.67 15.42
C VAL A 127 -9.59 3.63 16.24
N MET A 128 -8.91 2.61 16.74
CA MET A 128 -9.48 1.58 17.62
C MET A 128 -10.13 2.19 18.87
N GLY A 129 -9.50 3.21 19.47
CA GLY A 129 -10.11 3.95 20.58
C GLY A 129 -11.42 4.66 20.19
N SER A 130 -11.52 5.19 18.97
CA SER A 130 -12.78 5.76 18.45
C SER A 130 -13.82 4.67 18.23
N TYR A 131 -13.44 3.58 17.58
CA TYR A 131 -14.30 2.46 17.27
C TYR A 131 -14.90 1.85 18.56
N LEU A 132 -14.07 1.52 19.55
CA LEU A 132 -14.55 0.94 20.82
C LEU A 132 -15.48 1.86 21.63
N ARG A 133 -15.39 3.19 21.45
CA ARG A 133 -16.26 4.15 22.16
C ARG A 133 -17.53 4.48 21.39
N THR A 134 -17.51 4.43 20.06
CA THR A 134 -18.53 5.07 19.23
C THR A 134 -19.05 4.18 18.09
N GLY A 135 -18.42 3.05 17.82
CA GLY A 135 -18.64 2.22 16.64
C GLY A 135 -18.04 2.80 15.35
N LYS A 136 -17.34 3.95 15.39
CA LYS A 136 -16.84 4.63 14.18
C LYS A 136 -15.33 4.47 13.99
N TRP A 137 -14.94 3.95 12.83
CA TRP A 137 -13.54 3.81 12.39
C TRP A 137 -13.13 4.81 11.29
N ASN A 138 -14.08 5.31 10.49
CA ASN A 138 -13.86 6.35 9.48
C ASN A 138 -13.62 7.73 10.14
N VAL A 139 -12.44 7.92 10.75
CA VAL A 139 -12.09 9.09 11.59
C VAL A 139 -10.71 9.66 11.28
N LEU A 140 -10.14 9.29 10.14
CA LEU A 140 -8.88 9.85 9.65
C LEU A 140 -9.08 11.04 8.73
#